data_AF-T0YD78-F1
#
_entry.id   AF-T0YD78-F1
#
_cell.length_a   1.000
_cell.length_b   1.000
_cell.length_c   1.000
_cell.angle_alpha   90.00
_cell.angle_beta   90.00
_cell.angle_gamma   90.00
#
_symmetry.space_group_name_H-M   'P 1'
#
loop_
_entity.id
_entity.type
_entity.pdbx_description
1 polymer ?
#
loop_
_entity_poly.entity_id
_entity_poly.type
_entity_poly.pdbx_seq_one_letter_code
_entity_poly.pdbx_strand_id
1 'polypeptide(L)' 'MSFLDAAELKALGLDSYGKNVLISRKCSIYGASRIELGDNVRIDDFCVLSAGDGGIKIGSYI' A
#
# COMPACT_ATOMS: atom_id res chain seq x y z
N MET A 1 -0.83 -10.06 13.97
CA MET A 1 -0.35 -9.33 12.77
C MET A 1 -0.71 -7.87 12.95
N SER A 2 0.14 -6.94 12.51
CA SER A 2 -0.03 -5.50 12.75
C SER A 2 -0.25 -4.79 11.43
N PHE A 3 -1.51 -4.52 11.07
CA PHE A 3 -1.88 -3.75 9.88
C PHE A 3 -2.10 -2.29 10.22
N LEU A 4 -1.78 -1.39 9.28
CA LEU A 4 -2.11 0.02 9.39
C LEU A 4 -3.62 0.20 9.62
N ASP A 5 -3.98 1.16 10.47
CA ASP A 5 -5.35 1.62 10.60
C ASP A 5 -5.72 2.61 9.48
N ALA A 6 -6.97 3.05 9.46
CA ALA A 6 -7.46 3.94 8.41
C ALA A 6 -6.77 5.32 8.42
N ALA A 7 -6.34 5.82 9.57
CA ALA A 7 -5.66 7.10 9.69
C ALA A 7 -4.20 6.97 9.21
N GLU A 8 -3.51 5.91 9.60
CA GLU A 8 -2.15 5.57 9.15
C GLU A 8 -2.12 5.32 7.64
N LEU A 9 -3.08 4.56 7.10
CA LEU A 9 -3.19 4.29 5.67
C LEU A 9 -3.42 5.59 4.86
N LYS A 10 -4.25 6.50 5.38
CA LYS A 10 -4.48 7.81 4.78
C LYS A 10 -3.24 8.71 4.86
N ALA A 11 -2.49 8.63 5.97
CA ALA A 11 -1.25 9.38 6.15
C ALA A 11 -0.08 8.84 5.32
N LEU A 12 -0.18 7.60 4.82
CA LEU A 12 0.84 6.94 3.99
C LEU A 12 1.14 7.71 2.69
N GLY A 13 0.17 8.50 2.21
CA GLY A 13 0.32 9.33 1.01
C GLY A 13 0.40 8.50 -0.28
N LEU A 14 -0.33 7.38 -0.33
CA LEU A 14 -0.53 6.62 -1.56
C LEU A 14 -1.20 7.50 -2.63
N ASP A 15 -0.90 7.26 -3.90
CA ASP A 15 -1.59 7.96 -5.00
C ASP A 15 -3.09 7.65 -4.98
N SER A 16 -3.42 6.35 -4.89
CA SER A 16 -4.78 5.89 -4.64
C SER A 16 -4.80 4.52 -3.98
N TYR A 17 -5.87 4.23 -3.23
CA TYR A 17 -6.11 2.91 -2.67
C TYR A 17 -7.62 2.60 -2.63
N GLY A 18 -7.97 1.34 -2.89
CA GLY A 18 -9.35 0.85 -2.85
C GLY A 18 -9.86 0.57 -1.44
N LYS A 19 -10.92 -0.24 -1.37
CA LYS A 19 -11.53 -0.72 -0.13
C LYS A 19 -10.83 -1.99 0.35
N ASN A 20 -10.87 -2.21 1.66
CA ASN A 20 -10.31 -3.42 2.28
C ASN A 20 -8.83 -3.64 1.92
N VAL A 21 -8.03 -2.57 2.05
CA VAL A 21 -6.57 -2.61 1.86
C VAL A 21 -5.91 -2.81 3.21
N LEU A 22 -5.11 -3.88 3.31
CA LEU A 22 -4.42 -4.29 4.53
C LEU A 22 -2.92 -4.27 4.30
N ILE A 23 -2.24 -3.23 4.80
CA ILE A 23 -0.78 -3.12 4.70
C ILE A 23 -0.17 -3.33 6.07
N SER A 24 0.79 -4.24 6.18
CA SER A 24 1.55 -4.44 7.41
C SER A 24 2.33 -3.19 7.79
N ARG A 25 2.35 -2.84 9.07
CA ARG A 25 3.24 -1.80 9.62
C ARG A 25 4.72 -2.10 9.41
N LYS A 26 5.08 -3.35 9.10
CA LYS A 26 6.46 -3.75 8.78
C LYS A 26 6.77 -3.73 7.28
N CYS A 27 5.82 -3.31 6.45
CA CYS A 27 6.09 -3.07 5.03
C CYS A 27 6.89 -1.77 4.88
N SER A 28 7.95 -1.81 4.08
CA SER A 28 8.70 -0.59 3.71
C SER A 28 8.17 -0.07 2.38
N ILE A 29 7.77 1.21 2.36
CA ILE A 29 7.18 1.84 1.18
C ILE A 29 7.99 3.07 0.81
N TYR A 30 8.46 3.12 -0.44
CA TYR A 30 9.18 4.25 -1.02
C TYR A 30 8.44 4.76 -2.26
N GLY A 31 8.29 6.07 -2.36
CA GLY A 31 7.53 6.70 -3.44
C GLY A 31 6.02 6.43 -3.36
N ALA A 32 5.45 6.41 -2.14
CA ALA A 32 4.03 6.12 -1.91
C ALA A 32 3.08 6.89 -2.83
N SER A 33 3.37 8.17 -3.10
CA SER A 33 2.58 9.03 -3.99
C SER A 33 2.57 8.62 -5.46
N ARG A 34 3.22 7.51 -5.84
CA ARG A 34 3.19 6.88 -7.16
C ARG A 34 2.71 5.43 -7.10
N ILE A 35 2.07 5.03 -6.01
CA ILE A 35 1.55 3.68 -5.79
C ILE A 35 0.03 3.73 -5.79
N GLU A 36 -0.57 2.94 -6.68
CA GLU A 36 -2.00 2.71 -6.78
C GLU A 36 -2.32 1.28 -6.30
N LEU A 37 -3.27 1.14 -5.38
CA LEU A 37 -3.76 -0.16 -4.89
C LEU A 37 -5.27 -0.31 -5.19
N GLY A 38 -5.66 -1.47 -5.72
CA GLY A 38 -7.06 -1.83 -5.94
C GLY A 38 -7.83 -2.19 -4.65
N ASP A 39 -8.94 -2.89 -4.82
CA ASP A 39 -9.76 -3.38 -3.70
C ASP A 39 -9.30 -4.76 -3.21
N ASN A 40 -9.43 -5.03 -1.92
CA ASN A 40 -9.08 -6.34 -1.33
C ASN A 40 -7.61 -6.69 -1.59
N VAL A 41 -6.71 -5.78 -1.22
CA VAL A 41 -5.25 -5.96 -1.35
C VAL A 41 -4.65 -6.20 0.03
N ARG A 42 -3.79 -7.20 0.16
CA ARG A 42 -3.05 -7.45 1.40
C ARG A 42 -1.53 -7.47 1.14
N ILE A 43 -0.81 -6.63 1.87
CA ILE A 43 0.65 -6.56 1.87
C ILE A 43 1.15 -6.92 3.26
N ASP A 44 1.89 -8.02 3.36
CA ASP A 44 2.34 -8.58 4.63
C ASP A 44 3.69 -8.03 5.10
N ASP A 45 4.14 -8.54 6.26
CA ASP A 45 5.38 -8.13 6.90
C ASP A 45 6.59 -8.27 5.96
N PHE A 46 7.50 -7.30 6.02
CA PHE A 46 8.79 -7.31 5.33
C PHE A 46 8.73 -7.21 3.80
N CYS A 47 7.55 -7.02 3.21
CA CYS A 47 7.44 -6.57 1.83
C CYS A 47 8.08 -5.19 1.64
N VAL A 48 8.68 -4.97 0.48
CA VAL A 48 9.20 -3.67 0.06
C VAL A 48 8.50 -3.25 -1.22
N LEU A 49 7.81 -2.11 -1.18
CA LEU A 49 7.30 -1.43 -2.37
C LEU A 49 8.18 -0.21 -2.64
N SER A 50 8.79 -0.14 -3.82
CA SER A 50 9.64 0.98 -4.21
C SER A 50 9.25 1.49 -5.59
N ALA A 51 8.42 2.53 -5.63
CA ALA A 51 7.94 3.12 -6.86
C ALA A 51 8.97 4.13 -7.42
N GLY A 52 9.62 3.74 -8.53
CA GLY A 52 10.41 4.64 -9.37
C GLY A 52 9.52 5.60 -10.18
N ASP A 53 10.07 6.18 -11.24
CA ASP A 53 9.37 7.17 -12.07
C ASP A 53 8.16 6.60 -12.81
N GLY A 54 8.16 5.28 -13.09
CA GLY A 54 7.04 4.57 -13.71
C GLY A 54 5.89 4.20 -12.78
N GLY A 55 6.03 4.43 -11.47
CA GLY A 55 5.01 4.08 -10.47
C GLY A 55 4.84 2.56 -10.25
N ILE A 56 3.90 2.22 -9.37
CA ILE A 56 3.46 0.83 -9.13
C ILE A 56 1.94 0.82 -9.13
N LYS A 57 1.34 -0.13 -9.85
CA LYS A 57 -0.10 -0.36 -9.85
C LYS A 57 -0.41 -1.80 -9.50
N ILE A 58 -1.12 -2.00 -8.39
CA ILE A 58 -1.60 -3.31 -7.93
C ILE A 58 -3.12 -3.32 -8.09
N GLY A 59 -3.65 -4.35 -8.76
CA GLY A 59 -5.08 -4.53 -8.99
C GLY A 59 -5.84 -4.99 -7.74
N SER A 60 -7.08 -5.45 -7.94
CA SER A 60 -7.91 -5.98 -6.84
C SER A 60 -7.70 -7.48 -6.62
N TYR A 61 -7.95 -7.97 -5.40
CA TYR A 61 -7.83 -9.38 -4.98
C TYR A 61 -6.40 -9.93 -5.07
N ILE A 62 -5.47 -9.18 -4.48
CA ILE A 62 -4.03 -9.50 -4.43
C ILE A 62 -3.60 -9.76 -2.99
#